data_AF-A0A3M1Z247-F1
#
_entry.id   AF-A0A3M1Z247-F1
#
_cell.length_a   1.000
_cell.length_b   1.000
_cell.length_c   1.000
_cell.angle_alpha   90.00
_cell.angle_beta   90.00
_cell.angle_gamma   90.00
#
_symmetry.space_group_name_H-M   'P 1'
#
loop_
_entity.id
_entity.type
_entity.pdbx_description
1 polymer ?
#
loop_
_entity_poly.entity_id
_entity_poly.type
_entity_poly.pdbx_seq_one_letter_code
_entity_poly.pdbx_strand_id
1 'polypeptide(L)'
;MKIQFGRAITRVGDPLEKIPLERLYAGIRKPKQAFRDFVLQLRAVRSLDERKYRQLKTQLPYFVGGIFHPAVRRRENFAHLRYFLLDLDHLAAGGFERPALAEQLRALPEVLLLFTSPGGDGLKVMFRLKEPCSDSGLFSGFYKVFARRFAEKNGLGEVVDFQTSDVTRACFVSYDPEAFFRPDATPVDLEAFLPALDFGEAEREIKQAEAFLKEKRAERTPPKKVGPANEVLLKIKQKLNPDYRQ
;
A
#
# COMPACT_ATOMS: atom_id res chain seq x y z
N MET A 1 -9.40 -5.49 -19.55
CA MET A 1 -8.54 -5.93 -18.42
C MET A 1 -9.33 -5.85 -17.13
N LYS A 2 -9.48 -6.93 -16.34
CA LYS A 2 -10.36 -6.94 -15.15
C LYS A 2 -9.59 -7.11 -13.84
N ILE A 3 -10.07 -6.46 -12.79
CA ILE A 3 -9.61 -6.57 -11.39
C ILE A 3 -10.80 -6.95 -10.49
N GLN A 4 -10.55 -7.46 -9.28
CA GLN A 4 -11.61 -7.74 -8.32
C GLN A 4 -11.79 -6.60 -7.32
N PHE A 5 -13.06 -6.27 -7.05
CA PHE A 5 -13.51 -5.13 -6.28
C PHE A 5 -14.45 -5.56 -5.17
N GLY A 6 -14.20 -5.09 -3.94
CA GLY A 6 -15.03 -5.32 -2.77
C GLY A 6 -15.61 -4.02 -2.22
N ARG A 7 -16.68 -4.12 -1.44
CA ARG A 7 -17.44 -2.97 -0.94
C ARG A 7 -17.21 -2.70 0.54
N ALA A 8 -16.94 -3.74 1.32
CA ALA A 8 -16.82 -3.65 2.77
C ALA A 8 -15.71 -4.57 3.27
N ILE A 9 -14.50 -4.03 3.46
CA ILE A 9 -13.32 -4.84 3.84
C ILE A 9 -13.48 -5.56 5.19
N THR A 10 -14.31 -5.01 6.08
CA THR A 10 -14.60 -5.55 7.41
C THR A 10 -15.70 -6.62 7.40
N ARG A 11 -16.44 -6.76 6.29
CA ARG A 11 -17.45 -7.80 6.15
C ARG A 11 -16.76 -9.14 5.92
N VAL A 12 -17.01 -10.10 6.81
CA VAL A 12 -16.54 -11.48 6.62
C VAL A 12 -17.16 -12.03 5.34
N GLY A 13 -16.31 -12.51 4.43
CA GLY A 13 -16.79 -13.07 3.16
C GLY A 13 -17.33 -12.02 2.19
N ASP A 14 -16.88 -10.76 2.27
CA ASP A 14 -17.27 -9.73 1.29
C ASP A 14 -17.06 -10.22 -0.15
N PRO A 15 -18.13 -10.34 -0.96
CA PRO A 15 -18.03 -10.88 -2.30
C PRO A 15 -17.35 -9.87 -3.23
N LEU A 16 -16.46 -10.38 -4.07
CA LEU A 16 -15.69 -9.59 -5.02
C LEU A 16 -16.35 -9.58 -6.40
N GLU A 17 -16.55 -8.38 -6.96
CA GLU A 17 -17.03 -8.17 -8.33
C GLU A 17 -15.83 -7.97 -9.26
N LYS A 18 -15.84 -8.60 -10.45
CA LYS A 18 -14.85 -8.30 -11.49
C LYS A 18 -15.25 -7.02 -12.22
N ILE A 19 -14.42 -5.99 -12.14
CA ILE A 19 -14.62 -4.72 -12.86
C ILE A 19 -13.48 -4.45 -13.85
N PRO A 20 -13.74 -3.77 -14.98
CA PRO A 20 -12.67 -3.26 -15.84
C PRO A 20 -11.79 -2.24 -15.10
N LEU A 21 -10.49 -2.20 -15.41
CA LEU A 21 -9.58 -1.20 -14.83
C LEU A 21 -9.98 0.23 -15.23
N GLU A 22 -10.52 0.41 -16.44
CA GLU A 22 -11.05 1.67 -16.94
C GLU A 22 -12.19 2.18 -16.05
N ARG A 23 -13.03 1.27 -15.55
CA ARG A 23 -14.12 1.59 -14.61
C ARG A 23 -13.56 1.98 -13.24
N LEU A 24 -12.51 1.31 -12.76
CA LEU A 24 -11.82 1.68 -11.52
C LEU A 24 -11.21 3.09 -11.65
N TYR A 25 -10.48 3.34 -12.73
CA TYR A 25 -9.87 4.63 -13.03
C TYR A 25 -10.91 5.75 -13.11
N ALA A 26 -11.99 5.56 -13.87
CA ALA A 26 -13.08 6.53 -13.95
C ALA A 26 -13.71 6.81 -12.58
N GLY A 27 -13.88 5.76 -11.75
CA GLY A 27 -14.40 5.88 -10.39
C GLY A 27 -13.47 6.63 -9.43
N ILE A 28 -12.15 6.55 -9.61
CA ILE A 28 -11.18 7.34 -8.84
C ILE A 28 -11.18 8.79 -9.31
N ARG A 29 -11.23 9.03 -10.62
CA ARG A 29 -11.08 10.36 -11.21
C ARG A 29 -12.34 11.22 -11.10
N LYS A 30 -13.51 10.62 -11.36
CA LYS A 30 -14.81 11.29 -11.38
C LYS A 30 -15.88 10.44 -10.69
N PRO A 31 -15.74 10.19 -9.37
CA PRO A 31 -16.75 9.47 -8.60
C PRO A 31 -18.07 10.26 -8.49
N LYS A 32 -19.11 9.57 -8.00
CA LYS A 32 -20.32 10.24 -7.51
C LYS A 32 -19.98 11.21 -6.38
N GLN A 33 -20.73 12.31 -6.29
CA GLN A 33 -20.52 13.37 -5.30
C GLN A 33 -20.43 12.85 -3.87
N ALA A 34 -21.35 11.99 -3.43
CA ALA A 34 -21.31 11.42 -2.07
C ALA A 34 -19.99 10.69 -1.73
N PHE A 35 -19.38 9.99 -2.70
CA PHE A 35 -18.10 9.31 -2.48
C PHE A 35 -16.94 10.31 -2.46
N ARG A 36 -16.96 11.31 -3.34
CA ARG A 36 -16.00 12.42 -3.32
C ARG A 36 -16.00 13.11 -1.96
N ASP A 37 -17.18 13.50 -1.48
CA ASP A 37 -17.36 14.23 -0.23
C ASP A 37 -16.87 13.39 0.95
N PHE A 38 -17.13 12.08 0.94
CA PHE A 38 -16.61 11.16 1.94
C PHE A 38 -15.08 11.09 1.97
N VAL A 39 -14.40 11.01 0.81
CA VAL A 39 -12.93 11.03 0.76
C VAL A 39 -12.36 12.38 1.21
N LEU A 40 -12.99 13.49 0.86
CA LEU A 40 -12.58 14.82 1.34
C LEU A 40 -12.75 14.95 2.86
N GLN A 41 -13.86 14.43 3.41
CA GLN A 41 -14.05 14.34 4.85
C GLN A 41 -12.98 13.48 5.52
N LEU A 42 -12.61 12.33 4.95
CA LEU A 42 -11.53 11.49 5.47
C LEU A 42 -10.20 12.24 5.59
N ARG A 43 -9.86 13.05 4.58
CA ARG A 43 -8.65 13.87 4.58
C ARG A 43 -8.68 14.94 5.67
N ALA A 44 -9.81 15.60 5.86
CA ALA A 44 -10.00 16.56 6.94
C ALA A 44 -9.95 15.92 8.33
N VAL A 45 -10.56 14.73 8.50
CA VAL A 45 -10.52 14.02 9.79
C VAL A 45 -9.10 13.59 10.15
N ARG A 46 -8.29 13.19 9.16
CA ARG A 46 -6.93 12.71 9.42
C ARG A 46 -6.04 13.74 10.12
N SER A 47 -6.17 15.02 9.81
CA SER A 47 -5.38 16.08 10.47
C SER A 47 -5.82 16.35 11.90
N LEU A 48 -7.02 15.90 12.28
CA LEU A 48 -7.63 16.13 13.60
C LEU A 48 -7.55 14.89 14.50
N ASP A 49 -7.87 13.71 13.97
CA ASP A 49 -7.95 12.45 14.69
C ASP A 49 -7.56 11.27 13.78
N GLU A 50 -6.32 10.82 13.92
CA GLU A 50 -5.78 9.70 13.16
C GLU A 50 -6.52 8.38 13.45
N ARG A 51 -6.98 8.17 14.69
CA ARG A 51 -7.71 6.95 15.06
C ARG A 51 -9.07 6.92 14.36
N LYS A 52 -9.79 8.04 14.38
CA LYS A 52 -11.08 8.16 13.68
C LYS A 52 -10.91 8.03 12.18
N TYR A 53 -9.85 8.62 11.60
CA TYR A 53 -9.52 8.42 10.19
C TYR A 53 -9.33 6.93 9.84
N ARG A 54 -8.53 6.20 10.62
CA ARG A 54 -8.32 4.75 10.40
C ARG A 54 -9.63 3.97 10.46
N GLN A 55 -10.53 4.29 11.38
CA GLN A 55 -11.85 3.66 11.47
C GLN A 55 -12.70 3.95 10.23
N LEU A 56 -12.84 5.22 9.85
CA LEU A 56 -13.67 5.63 8.71
C LEU A 56 -13.10 5.10 7.37
N LYS A 57 -11.77 5.03 7.23
CA LYS A 57 -11.11 4.50 6.03
C LYS A 57 -11.57 3.07 5.69
N THR A 58 -11.94 2.26 6.69
CA THR A 58 -12.44 0.90 6.46
C THR A 58 -13.82 0.84 5.81
N GLN A 59 -14.55 1.97 5.75
CA GLN A 59 -15.82 2.09 5.04
C GLN A 59 -15.64 2.36 3.54
N LEU A 60 -14.41 2.63 3.09
CA LEU A 60 -14.12 2.76 1.67
C LEU A 60 -14.23 1.39 0.99
N PRO A 61 -14.73 1.35 -0.27
CA PRO A 61 -14.56 0.18 -1.09
C PRO A 61 -13.08 -0.03 -1.39
N TYR A 62 -12.75 -1.24 -1.83
CA TYR A 62 -11.38 -1.63 -2.11
C TYR A 62 -11.30 -2.50 -3.36
N PHE A 63 -10.10 -2.66 -3.88
CA PHE A 63 -9.80 -3.60 -4.94
C PHE A 63 -8.56 -4.41 -4.59
N VAL A 64 -8.35 -5.52 -5.28
CA VAL A 64 -7.24 -6.46 -5.06
C VAL A 64 -6.59 -6.82 -6.39
N GLY A 65 -5.26 -6.91 -6.41
CA GLY A 65 -4.52 -7.32 -7.60
C GLY A 65 -4.74 -8.80 -7.97
N GLY A 66 -5.00 -9.63 -6.94
CA GLY A 66 -5.35 -11.04 -7.07
C GLY A 66 -6.77 -11.28 -7.55
N ILE A 67 -6.93 -12.39 -8.26
CA ILE A 67 -8.19 -12.98 -8.66
C ILE A 67 -8.44 -14.21 -7.78
N PHE A 68 -9.63 -14.29 -7.21
CA PHE A 68 -10.06 -15.28 -6.25
C PHE A 68 -11.24 -16.11 -6.77
N HIS A 69 -11.21 -17.42 -6.51
CA HIS A 69 -12.30 -18.35 -6.76
C HIS A 69 -12.44 -19.37 -5.60
N PRO A 70 -13.53 -19.36 -4.81
CA PRO A 70 -14.66 -18.41 -4.83
C PRO A 70 -14.23 -16.94 -4.71
N ALA A 71 -15.06 -16.01 -5.19
CA ALA A 71 -14.75 -14.59 -5.29
C ALA A 71 -14.78 -13.89 -3.91
N VAL A 72 -13.94 -14.35 -2.99
CA VAL A 72 -13.77 -13.86 -1.63
C VAL A 72 -12.28 -13.78 -1.37
N ARG A 73 -11.82 -12.63 -0.85
CA ARG A 73 -10.41 -12.33 -0.60
C ARG A 73 -9.83 -13.20 0.52
N ARG A 74 -9.38 -14.40 0.17
CA ARG A 74 -8.75 -15.38 1.05
C ARG A 74 -7.59 -16.04 0.32
N ARG A 75 -6.53 -16.38 1.04
CA ARG A 75 -5.34 -16.99 0.42
C ARG A 75 -5.70 -18.34 -0.19
N GLU A 76 -6.56 -19.11 0.46
CA GLU A 76 -7.03 -20.41 -0.06
C GLU A 76 -7.78 -20.29 -1.39
N ASN A 77 -8.42 -19.14 -1.63
CA ASN A 77 -9.19 -18.89 -2.84
C ASN A 77 -8.35 -18.26 -3.96
N PHE A 78 -7.06 -17.99 -3.73
CA PHE A 78 -6.22 -17.30 -4.70
C PHE A 78 -6.04 -18.16 -5.96
N ALA A 79 -6.40 -17.61 -7.12
CA ALA A 79 -6.24 -18.27 -8.40
C ALA A 79 -5.00 -17.78 -9.14
N HIS A 80 -4.90 -16.46 -9.35
CA HIS A 80 -3.76 -15.80 -9.99
C HIS A 80 -3.84 -14.30 -9.79
N LEU A 81 -2.77 -13.57 -10.11
CA LEU A 81 -2.76 -12.11 -10.22
C LEU A 81 -2.06 -11.66 -11.48
N ARG A 82 -2.46 -10.51 -11.98
CA ARG A 82 -1.76 -9.81 -13.07
C ARG A 82 -1.40 -8.37 -12.73
N TYR A 83 -2.04 -7.81 -11.71
CA TYR A 83 -1.79 -6.44 -11.26
C TYR A 83 -1.29 -6.47 -9.83
N PHE A 84 -0.41 -5.53 -9.51
CA PHE A 84 0.09 -5.32 -8.16
C PHE A 84 0.36 -3.83 -7.95
N LEU A 85 0.51 -3.43 -6.69
CA LEU A 85 0.62 -2.03 -6.31
C LEU A 85 1.79 -1.79 -5.37
N LEU A 86 2.48 -0.67 -5.58
CA LEU A 86 3.29 -0.03 -4.55
C LEU A 86 2.46 1.05 -3.87
N ASP A 87 2.53 1.10 -2.54
CA ASP A 87 2.03 2.22 -1.74
C ASP A 87 3.20 3.13 -1.41
N LEU A 88 3.07 4.42 -1.69
CA LEU A 88 4.03 5.45 -1.30
C LEU A 88 3.33 6.33 -0.27
N ASP A 89 3.73 6.21 0.99
CA ASP A 89 3.14 6.96 2.10
C ASP A 89 4.18 7.91 2.72
N HIS A 90 3.72 8.89 3.50
CA HIS A 90 4.59 9.84 4.20
C HIS A 90 5.53 10.64 3.28
N LEU A 91 5.08 11.00 2.07
CA LEU A 91 5.90 11.66 1.04
C LEU A 91 6.68 12.87 1.56
N ALA A 92 6.00 13.77 2.29
CA ALA A 92 6.63 14.97 2.84
C ALA A 92 7.75 14.65 3.86
N ALA A 93 7.58 13.60 4.67
CA ALA A 93 8.63 13.17 5.62
C ALA A 93 9.85 12.59 4.90
N GLY A 94 9.65 11.99 3.72
CA GLY A 94 10.73 11.57 2.82
C GLY A 94 11.29 12.69 1.94
N GLY A 95 10.87 13.95 2.14
CA GLY A 95 11.34 15.10 1.34
C GLY A 95 10.74 15.22 -0.05
N PHE A 96 9.62 14.54 -0.33
CA PHE A 96 8.96 14.56 -1.62
C PHE A 96 7.75 15.48 -1.66
N GLU A 97 7.71 16.34 -2.68
CA GLU A 97 6.50 17.03 -3.08
C GLU A 97 5.62 16.12 -3.94
N ARG A 98 4.42 15.79 -3.46
CA ARG A 98 3.52 14.84 -4.13
C ARG A 98 3.29 15.15 -5.61
N PRO A 99 3.00 16.40 -6.04
CA PRO A 99 2.80 16.70 -7.47
C PRO A 99 4.04 16.41 -8.32
N ALA A 100 5.23 16.79 -7.85
CA ALA A 100 6.48 16.57 -8.57
C ALA A 100 6.79 15.08 -8.69
N LEU A 101 6.63 14.32 -7.60
CA LEU A 101 6.81 12.87 -7.63
C LEU A 101 5.77 12.18 -8.53
N ALA A 102 4.53 12.67 -8.54
CA ALA A 102 3.51 12.13 -9.44
C ALA A 102 3.90 12.31 -10.92
N GLU A 103 4.43 13.47 -11.32
CA GLU A 103 4.93 13.69 -12.69
C GLU A 103 6.10 12.76 -13.04
N GLN A 104 7.06 12.58 -12.13
CA GLN A 104 8.17 11.64 -12.32
C GLN A 104 7.66 10.20 -12.53
N LEU A 105 6.70 9.76 -11.73
CA LEU A 105 6.13 8.41 -11.85
C LEU A 105 5.29 8.24 -13.11
N ARG A 106 4.57 9.27 -13.57
CA ARG A 106 3.82 9.25 -14.84
C ARG A 106 4.75 9.03 -16.03
N ALA A 107 5.97 9.54 -15.98
CA ALA A 107 6.96 9.38 -17.06
C ALA A 107 7.49 7.94 -17.16
N LEU A 108 7.39 7.12 -16.12
CA LEU A 108 7.86 5.74 -16.13
C LEU A 108 6.95 4.85 -17.00
N PRO A 109 7.47 4.17 -18.04
CA PRO A 109 6.65 3.40 -18.99
C PRO A 109 5.91 2.22 -18.36
N GLU A 110 6.43 1.67 -17.26
CA GLU A 110 5.84 0.54 -16.52
C GLU A 110 4.63 0.91 -15.64
N VAL A 111 4.42 2.20 -15.35
CA VAL A 111 3.31 2.67 -14.51
C VAL A 111 1.99 2.60 -15.28
N LEU A 112 1.07 1.78 -14.77
CA LEU A 112 -0.25 1.52 -15.36
C LEU A 112 -1.32 2.48 -14.82
N LEU A 113 -1.40 2.64 -13.51
CA LEU A 113 -2.38 3.51 -12.84
C LEU A 113 -1.68 4.20 -11.66
N LEU A 114 -1.84 5.52 -11.56
CA LEU A 114 -1.30 6.32 -10.48
C LEU A 114 -2.41 7.21 -9.91
N PHE A 115 -2.55 7.22 -8.59
CA PHE A 115 -3.52 8.10 -7.92
C PHE A 115 -3.14 8.39 -6.46
N THR A 116 -3.65 9.49 -5.95
CA THR A 116 -3.46 9.94 -4.57
C THR A 116 -4.20 9.03 -3.59
N SER A 117 -3.52 8.60 -2.53
CA SER A 117 -4.07 7.73 -1.50
C SER A 117 -5.29 8.37 -0.79
N PRO A 118 -6.16 7.59 -0.13
CA PRO A 118 -7.32 8.15 0.56
C PRO A 118 -6.98 9.25 1.56
N GLY A 119 -5.81 9.15 2.21
CA GLY A 119 -5.32 10.11 3.19
C GLY A 119 -4.78 11.41 2.60
N GLY A 120 -4.60 11.50 1.27
CA GLY A 120 -4.21 12.73 0.57
C GLY A 120 -2.70 13.03 0.49
N ASP A 121 -1.87 12.35 1.28
CA ASP A 121 -0.42 12.58 1.36
C ASP A 121 0.42 11.60 0.55
N GLY A 122 -0.15 10.46 0.18
CA GLY A 122 0.54 9.36 -0.48
C GLY A 122 0.11 9.15 -1.92
N LEU A 123 0.82 8.28 -2.62
CA LEU A 123 0.54 7.86 -4.00
C LEU A 123 0.43 6.33 -4.06
N LYS A 124 -0.48 5.84 -4.89
CA LYS A 124 -0.64 4.42 -5.19
C LYS A 124 -0.26 4.18 -6.62
N VAL A 125 0.70 3.30 -6.84
CA VAL A 125 1.29 3.03 -8.16
C VAL A 125 0.99 1.58 -8.54
N MET A 126 0.20 1.38 -9.58
CA MET A 126 -0.14 0.05 -10.10
C MET A 126 0.75 -0.31 -11.28
N PHE A 127 1.12 -1.59 -11.34
CA PHE A 127 1.88 -2.20 -12.42
C PHE A 127 1.14 -3.42 -12.96
N ARG A 128 1.56 -3.90 -14.13
CA ARG A 128 1.05 -5.11 -14.77
C ARG A 128 2.17 -6.10 -14.99
N LEU A 129 1.96 -7.35 -14.59
CA LEU A 129 2.83 -8.44 -15.00
C LEU A 129 2.62 -8.80 -16.47
N LYS A 130 3.73 -9.15 -17.14
CA LYS A 130 3.75 -9.70 -18.50
C LYS A 130 2.82 -10.90 -18.58
N GLU A 131 3.10 -11.91 -17.75
CA GLU A 131 2.28 -13.10 -17.56
C GLU A 131 1.61 -13.12 -16.17
N PRO A 132 0.38 -13.67 -16.05
CA PRO A 132 -0.24 -13.88 -14.75
C PRO A 132 0.59 -14.80 -13.85
N CYS A 133 0.66 -14.49 -12.56
CA CYS A 133 1.32 -15.33 -11.56
C CYS A 133 0.26 -16.04 -10.70
N SER A 134 0.33 -17.37 -10.63
CA SER A 134 -0.56 -18.21 -9.82
C SER A 134 0.08 -18.74 -8.54
N ASP A 135 1.37 -18.46 -8.32
CA ASP A 135 2.11 -18.89 -7.13
C ASP A 135 2.28 -17.72 -6.14
N SER A 136 1.68 -17.89 -4.95
CA SER A 136 1.72 -16.85 -3.91
C SER A 136 3.10 -16.63 -3.27
N GLY A 137 3.94 -17.67 -3.21
CA GLY A 137 5.30 -17.59 -2.69
C GLY A 137 6.23 -16.89 -3.67
N LEU A 138 6.18 -17.29 -4.94
CA LEU A 138 6.90 -16.65 -6.03
C LEU A 138 6.55 -15.17 -6.14
N PHE A 139 5.26 -14.83 -6.12
CA PHE A 139 4.83 -13.43 -6.13
C PHE A 139 5.36 -12.65 -4.92
N SER A 140 5.33 -13.22 -3.72
CA SER A 140 5.83 -12.57 -2.52
C SER A 140 7.33 -12.27 -2.60
N GLY A 141 8.13 -13.23 -3.11
CA GLY A 141 9.55 -13.02 -3.39
C GLY A 141 9.76 -11.92 -4.43
N PHE A 142 9.08 -12.03 -5.57
CA PHE A 142 9.15 -11.06 -6.66
C PHE A 142 8.81 -9.65 -6.16
N TYR A 143 7.73 -9.50 -5.41
CA TYR A 143 7.26 -8.21 -4.93
C TYR A 143 8.33 -7.53 -4.08
N LYS A 144 8.97 -8.26 -3.15
CA LYS A 144 10.02 -7.70 -2.28
C LYS A 144 11.21 -7.21 -3.11
N VAL A 145 11.67 -8.00 -4.07
CA VAL A 145 12.79 -7.63 -4.95
C VAL A 145 12.42 -6.45 -5.84
N PHE A 146 11.22 -6.48 -6.44
CA PHE A 146 10.69 -5.38 -7.25
C PHE A 146 10.59 -4.09 -6.44
N ALA A 147 9.98 -4.13 -5.26
CA ALA A 147 9.79 -2.95 -4.41
C ALA A 147 11.14 -2.33 -4.01
N ARG A 148 12.14 -3.15 -3.62
CA ARG A 148 13.50 -2.69 -3.35
C ARG A 148 14.11 -2.02 -4.57
N ARG A 149 14.21 -2.74 -5.70
CA ARG A 149 14.87 -2.23 -6.92
C ARG A 149 14.17 -0.98 -7.45
N PHE A 150 12.84 -0.93 -7.40
CA PHE A 150 12.06 0.24 -7.77
C PHE A 150 12.34 1.42 -6.85
N ALA A 151 12.45 1.18 -5.53
CA ALA A 151 12.79 2.21 -4.57
C ALA A 151 14.21 2.76 -4.79
N GLU A 152 15.20 1.90 -4.94
CA GLU A 152 16.60 2.28 -5.19
C GLU A 152 16.74 3.07 -6.50
N LYS A 153 16.21 2.53 -7.60
CA LYS A 153 16.27 3.15 -8.93
C LYS A 153 15.70 4.56 -8.97
N ASN A 154 14.65 4.82 -8.19
CA ASN A 154 13.91 6.09 -8.21
C ASN A 154 14.13 6.94 -6.93
N GLY A 155 15.03 6.54 -6.03
CA GLY A 155 15.29 7.25 -4.77
C GLY A 155 14.14 7.23 -3.75
N LEU A 156 13.23 6.25 -3.82
CA LEU A 156 11.99 6.20 -3.04
C LEU A 156 12.07 5.35 -1.76
N GLY A 157 13.28 5.03 -1.29
CA GLY A 157 13.51 4.16 -0.13
C GLY A 157 12.76 4.60 1.14
N GLU A 158 12.62 5.91 1.34
CA GLU A 158 11.96 6.49 2.53
C GLU A 158 10.44 6.48 2.46
N VAL A 159 9.83 6.25 1.29
CA VAL A 159 8.38 6.43 1.10
C VAL A 159 7.63 5.16 0.67
N VAL A 160 8.32 4.17 0.08
CA VAL A 160 7.67 2.90 -0.31
C VAL A 160 7.24 2.10 0.93
N ASP A 161 6.01 1.58 0.95
CA ASP A 161 5.54 0.65 1.99
C ASP A 161 5.96 -0.79 1.71
N PHE A 162 7.02 -1.20 2.38
CA PHE A 162 7.57 -2.55 2.34
C PHE A 162 6.84 -3.57 3.22
N GLN A 163 5.71 -3.20 3.85
CA GLN A 163 4.90 -4.12 4.66
C GLN A 163 3.95 -4.97 3.82
N THR A 164 3.72 -4.60 2.57
CA THR A 164 2.84 -5.32 1.66
C THR A 164 3.66 -6.27 0.80
N SER A 165 3.28 -7.55 0.71
CA SER A 165 3.88 -8.49 -0.25
C SER A 165 2.97 -9.68 -0.55
N ASP A 166 1.72 -9.64 -0.10
CA ASP A 166 0.80 -10.78 -0.15
C ASP A 166 -0.21 -10.64 -1.29
N VAL A 167 -0.58 -11.78 -1.88
CA VAL A 167 -1.55 -11.86 -2.99
C VAL A 167 -2.95 -11.40 -2.60
N THR A 168 -3.24 -11.28 -1.30
CA THR A 168 -4.54 -10.86 -0.77
C THR A 168 -4.57 -9.36 -0.45
N ARG A 169 -3.52 -8.60 -0.74
CA ARG A 169 -3.42 -7.19 -0.34
C ARG A 169 -4.54 -6.36 -0.97
N ALA A 170 -5.37 -5.77 -0.12
CA ALA A 170 -6.42 -4.85 -0.51
C ALA A 170 -5.88 -3.42 -0.65
N CYS A 171 -6.39 -2.71 -1.65
CA CYS A 171 -6.13 -1.30 -1.87
C CYS A 171 -7.45 -0.52 -1.80
N PHE A 172 -7.56 0.42 -0.87
CA PHE A 172 -8.75 1.27 -0.76
C PHE A 172 -8.85 2.23 -1.95
N VAL A 173 -10.05 2.36 -2.50
CA VAL A 173 -10.38 3.34 -3.53
C VAL A 173 -10.31 4.74 -2.93
N SER A 174 -9.85 5.69 -3.73
CA SER A 174 -9.70 7.10 -3.35
C SER A 174 -10.41 8.00 -4.37
N TYR A 175 -10.33 9.31 -4.15
CA TYR A 175 -10.70 10.34 -5.10
C TYR A 175 -9.45 11.13 -5.52
N ASP A 176 -9.17 11.16 -6.82
CA ASP A 176 -8.08 11.94 -7.39
C ASP A 176 -8.44 12.44 -8.81
N PRO A 177 -8.79 13.74 -8.98
CA PRO A 177 -9.09 14.29 -10.31
C PRO A 177 -7.91 14.25 -11.27
N GLU A 178 -6.70 14.12 -10.73
CA GLU A 178 -5.41 14.00 -11.42
C GLU A 178 -4.93 12.54 -11.48
N ALA A 179 -5.81 11.56 -11.27
CA ALA A 179 -5.45 10.16 -11.51
C ALA A 179 -4.97 9.99 -12.96
N PHE A 180 -3.95 9.14 -13.12
CA PHE A 180 -3.32 8.82 -14.40
C PHE A 180 -3.52 7.33 -14.73
N PHE A 181 -3.80 7.02 -15.99
CA PHE A 181 -3.97 5.63 -16.46
C PHE A 181 -3.36 5.46 -17.86
N ARG A 182 -2.51 4.44 -18.03
CA ARG A 182 -1.84 4.07 -19.30
C ARG A 182 -2.20 2.62 -19.67
N PRO A 183 -3.21 2.38 -20.52
CA PRO A 183 -3.64 1.03 -20.90
C PRO A 183 -2.53 0.17 -21.52
N ASP A 184 -1.60 0.81 -22.22
CA ASP A 184 -0.46 0.25 -22.94
C ASP A 184 0.85 0.25 -22.13
N ALA A 185 0.77 0.40 -20.79
CA ALA A 185 1.94 0.37 -19.92
C ALA A 185 2.81 -0.88 -20.16
N THR A 186 4.12 -0.66 -20.17
CA THR A 186 5.12 -1.71 -20.39
C THR A 186 4.98 -2.74 -19.27
N PRO A 187 4.70 -4.01 -19.59
CA PRO A 187 4.52 -5.02 -18.56
C PRO A 187 5.84 -5.32 -17.84
N VAL A 188 5.76 -5.58 -16.54
CA VAL A 188 6.87 -6.04 -15.71
C VAL A 188 7.03 -7.54 -15.92
N ASP A 189 8.24 -7.96 -16.32
CA ASP A 189 8.58 -9.37 -16.45
C ASP A 189 9.02 -9.91 -15.09
N LEU A 190 8.30 -10.89 -14.54
CA LEU A 190 8.62 -11.46 -13.24
C LEU A 190 9.96 -12.21 -13.28
N GLU A 191 10.24 -12.91 -14.37
CA GLU A 191 11.44 -13.74 -14.53
C GLU A 191 12.72 -12.90 -14.58
N ALA A 192 12.62 -11.63 -14.99
CA ALA A 192 13.73 -10.68 -14.95
C ALA A 192 14.16 -10.30 -13.53
N PHE A 193 13.33 -10.57 -12.52
CA PHE A 193 13.65 -10.31 -11.11
C PHE A 193 13.96 -11.60 -10.35
N LEU A 194 13.30 -12.71 -10.70
CA LEU A 194 13.52 -14.03 -10.11
C LEU A 194 13.57 -15.08 -11.22
N PRO A 195 14.76 -15.35 -11.78
CA PRO A 195 14.92 -16.36 -12.84
C PRO A 195 14.56 -17.75 -12.31
N ALA A 196 13.67 -18.46 -13.01
CA ALA A 196 13.21 -19.79 -12.58
C ALA A 196 14.31 -20.86 -12.54
N LEU A 197 15.43 -20.64 -13.25
CA LEU A 197 16.54 -21.59 -13.37
C LEU A 197 17.71 -21.29 -12.42
N ASP A 198 17.71 -20.15 -11.73
CA ASP A 198 18.76 -19.78 -10.77
C ASP A 198 18.16 -19.57 -9.37
N PHE A 199 17.88 -20.69 -8.71
CA PHE A 199 17.36 -20.69 -7.34
C PHE A 199 18.32 -20.03 -6.34
N GLY A 200 19.63 -20.11 -6.57
CA GLY A 200 20.64 -19.55 -5.67
C GLY A 200 20.68 -18.03 -5.72
N GLU A 201 20.65 -17.46 -6.93
CA GLU A 201 20.54 -16.01 -7.13
C GLU A 201 19.18 -15.47 -6.65
N ALA A 202 18.10 -16.16 -7.00
CA ALA A 202 16.76 -15.80 -6.55
C ALA A 202 16.65 -15.77 -5.01
N GLU A 203 17.20 -16.77 -4.31
CA GLU A 203 17.21 -16.79 -2.85
C GLU A 203 18.05 -15.64 -2.27
N ARG A 204 19.21 -15.34 -2.86
CA ARG A 204 20.06 -14.21 -2.43
C ARG A 204 19.34 -12.87 -2.60
N GLU A 205 18.71 -12.64 -3.75
CA GLU A 205 17.95 -11.42 -4.02
C GLU A 205 16.80 -11.25 -3.03
N ILE A 206 16.05 -12.32 -2.74
CA ILE A 206 14.98 -12.30 -1.74
C ILE A 206 15.55 -11.97 -0.35
N LYS A 207 16.65 -12.61 0.08
CA LYS A 207 17.28 -12.35 1.38
C LYS A 207 17.76 -10.91 1.51
N GLN A 208 18.40 -10.36 0.47
CA GLN A 208 18.84 -8.97 0.49
C GLN A 208 17.65 -8.01 0.52
N ALA A 209 16.60 -8.29 -0.26
CA ALA A 209 15.37 -7.52 -0.19
C ALA A 209 14.82 -7.56 1.23
N GLU A 210 14.65 -8.73 1.83
CA GLU A 210 14.17 -8.87 3.21
C GLU A 210 15.01 -8.11 4.24
N ALA A 211 16.34 -8.14 4.13
CA ALA A 211 17.23 -7.37 4.99
C ALA A 211 16.99 -5.86 4.84
N PHE A 212 16.91 -5.36 3.61
CA PHE A 212 16.59 -3.96 3.31
C PHE A 212 15.20 -3.56 3.87
N LEU A 213 14.17 -4.39 3.67
CA LEU A 213 12.83 -4.11 4.23
C LEU A 213 12.85 -4.08 5.76
N LYS A 214 13.66 -4.93 6.40
CA LYS A 214 13.78 -4.98 7.86
C LYS A 214 14.44 -3.71 8.41
N GLU A 215 15.49 -3.22 7.74
CA GLU A 215 16.16 -1.96 8.07
C GLU A 215 15.19 -0.78 7.94
N LYS A 216 14.50 -0.65 6.79
CA LYS A 216 13.51 0.43 6.57
C LYS A 216 12.33 0.39 7.53
N ARG A 217 11.92 -0.78 8.01
CA ARG A 217 10.91 -0.91 9.08
C ARG A 217 11.43 -0.44 10.44
N ALA A 218 12.70 -0.70 10.76
CA ALA A 218 13.31 -0.28 12.01
C ALA A 218 13.41 1.26 12.08
N GLU A 219 13.80 1.91 10.97
CA GLU A 219 13.89 3.38 10.86
C GLU A 219 12.53 4.08 11.02
N ARG A 220 11.44 3.49 10.52
CA ARG A 220 10.09 4.05 10.60
C ARG A 220 9.38 3.84 11.93
N THR A 221 9.89 2.98 12.80
CA THR A 221 9.30 2.80 14.13
C THR A 221 9.75 3.97 14.98
N PRO A 222 8.86 4.82 15.53
CA PRO A 222 9.29 5.87 16.45
C PRO A 222 10.06 5.19 17.61
N PRO A 223 11.12 5.82 18.15
CA PRO A 223 11.82 5.26 19.30
C PRO A 223 10.77 4.88 20.34
N LYS A 224 10.89 3.69 20.94
CA LYS A 224 10.05 3.28 22.09
C LYS A 224 9.89 4.52 22.94
N LYS A 225 8.65 5.02 23.09
CA LYS A 225 8.37 6.08 24.05
C LYS A 225 8.94 5.56 25.36
N VAL A 226 10.09 6.09 25.77
CA VAL A 226 10.56 5.94 27.13
C VAL A 226 9.47 6.66 27.89
N GLY A 227 8.54 5.88 28.45
CA GLY A 227 7.54 6.44 29.37
C GLY A 227 8.29 7.27 30.41
N PRO A 228 7.68 8.35 30.94
CA PRO A 228 8.33 9.16 31.96
C PRO A 228 9.01 8.22 32.96
N ALA A 229 10.33 8.37 33.12
CA ALA A 229 11.13 7.50 33.99
C ALA A 229 10.38 7.32 35.31
N ASN A 230 10.43 6.13 35.92
CA ASN A 230 9.63 5.80 37.10
C ASN A 230 9.65 6.90 38.18
N GLU A 231 10.75 7.67 38.29
CA GLU A 231 10.87 8.86 39.14
C GLU A 231 9.89 10.01 38.82
N VAL A 232 9.62 10.29 37.54
CA VAL A 232 8.65 11.32 37.11
C VAL A 232 7.23 10.88 37.42
N LEU A 233 6.89 9.60 37.20
CA LEU A 233 5.61 9.04 37.61
C LEU A 233 5.44 9.03 39.13
N LEU A 234 6.52 8.77 39.88
CA LEU A 234 6.53 8.82 41.33
C LEU A 234 6.28 10.25 41.84
N LYS A 235 6.95 11.25 41.25
CA LYS A 235 6.74 12.67 41.57
C LYS A 235 5.32 13.15 41.25
N ILE A 236 4.72 12.67 40.17
CA ILE A 236 3.32 12.97 39.83
C ILE A 236 2.37 12.34 40.87
N LYS A 237 2.60 11.09 41.26
CA LYS A 237 1.78 10.40 42.28
C LYS A 237 1.89 11.05 43.66
N GLN A 238 3.09 11.48 44.06
CA GLN A 238 3.32 12.19 45.33
C GLN A 238 2.69 13.60 45.35
N LYS A 239 2.64 14.29 44.20
CA LYS A 239 1.95 15.58 44.10
C LYS A 239 0.42 15.46 44.12
N LEU A 240 -0.12 14.37 43.57
CA LEU A 240 -1.56 14.12 43.54
C LEU A 240 -2.09 13.44 44.81
N ASN A 241 -1.23 12.78 45.58
CA ASN A 241 -1.56 12.17 46.85
C ASN A 241 -0.36 12.31 47.83
N PRO A 242 -0.41 13.28 48.77
CA PRO A 242 0.69 13.55 49.71
C PRO A 242 1.09 12.37 50.59
N ASP A 243 0.20 11.39 50.78
CA ASP A 243 0.43 10.20 51.61
C ASP A 243 0.95 8.98 50.81
N TYR A 244 1.29 9.16 49.52
CA TYR A 244 1.81 8.09 48.69
C TYR A 244 3.25 7.69 49.11
N ARG A 245 3.38 6.62 49.92
CA ARG A 245 4.65 5.98 50.27
C ARG A 245 4.91 4.76 49.36
N GLN A 246 6.20 4.49 49.13
CA GLN A 246 6.69 3.40 48.26
C GLN A 246 6.17 2.03 48.69
#